data_AF-A0A5C8JMB0-F1
#
_entry.id   AF-A0A5C8JMB0-F1
#
_cell.length_a   1.000
_cell.length_b   1.000
_cell.length_c   1.000
_cell.angle_alpha   90.00
_cell.angle_beta   90.00
_cell.angle_gamma   90.00
#
_symmetry.space_group_name_H-M   'P 1'
#
loop_
_entity.id
_entity.type
_entity.pdbx_description
1 polymer ?
#
loop_
_entity_poly.entity_id
_entity_poly.type
_entity_poly.pdbx_seq_one_letter_code
_entity_poly.pdbx_strand_id
1 'polypeptide(L)'
;MELQKMAKTFKFLREQRGLSLSDFNVVGISRQNIATFESAKSMIKIDTLESALQFMGIHLDSFLTLVDNKAIFRRYGKVFHDFREQREFLLTDFQNIGLSELGLSLFEEGKIMLNFDVIDAGLQMMHVPLSEYSYALNFGTEENFVVIYHDLNQAYFKADWDKIKSIYEEAKHHKDYQMVAYSAKACLEPLNEFEITEVSTYFFGLEDWTSSELKAFILICKNLETDTIRLIIKDFIRNKILYDYRIGYHNLIIRAALTVSFILINREEYEFARLILKNCQTLFMDRDEYARISFNFVTGYFYFKHEDKEHGLEEMKQAIKLFKQLGDVQTYNRFRSLYQQYVK
;
A
#
# COMPACT_ATOMS: atom_id res chain seq x y z
N MET A 1 26.78 18.04 -26.98
CA MET A 1 26.15 16.70 -26.99
C MET A 1 24.66 16.78 -26.67
N GLU A 2 24.26 17.57 -25.66
CA GLU A 2 22.84 17.77 -25.29
C GLU A 2 22.00 18.45 -26.37
N LEU A 3 22.48 19.55 -26.96
CA LEU A 3 21.74 20.27 -28.02
C LEU A 3 21.40 19.38 -29.23
N GLN A 4 22.30 18.48 -29.63
CA GLN A 4 22.05 17.56 -30.74
C GLN A 4 20.95 16.53 -30.40
N LYS A 5 20.90 16.05 -29.16
CA LYS A 5 19.85 15.14 -28.70
C LYS A 5 18.51 15.85 -28.62
N MET A 6 18.49 17.06 -28.07
CA MET A 6 17.29 17.92 -28.03
C MET A 6 16.76 18.21 -29.43
N ALA A 7 17.62 18.63 -30.35
CA ALA A 7 17.27 18.91 -31.75
C ALA A 7 16.65 17.70 -32.46
N LYS A 8 17.28 16.53 -32.32
CA LYS A 8 16.77 15.28 -32.91
C LYS A 8 15.43 14.86 -32.31
N THR A 9 15.29 14.96 -30.99
CA THR A 9 14.06 14.60 -30.26
C THR A 9 12.92 15.52 -30.64
N PHE A 10 13.17 16.84 -30.70
CA PHE A 10 12.19 17.82 -31.11
C PHE A 10 11.70 17.56 -32.54
N LYS A 11 12.65 17.35 -33.47
CA LYS A 11 12.34 17.01 -34.85
C LYS A 11 11.48 15.75 -34.96
N PHE A 12 11.85 14.70 -34.23
CA PHE A 12 11.08 13.46 -34.16
C PHE A 12 9.64 13.72 -33.70
N LEU A 13 9.44 14.44 -32.60
CA LEU A 13 8.10 14.77 -32.10
C LEU A 13 7.27 15.58 -33.09
N ARG A 14 7.88 16.59 -33.74
CA ARG A 14 7.24 17.39 -34.77
C ARG A 14 6.78 16.54 -35.95
N GLU A 15 7.64 15.63 -36.43
CA GLU A 15 7.34 14.73 -37.53
C GLU A 15 6.24 13.73 -37.17
N GLN A 16 6.21 13.23 -35.94
CA GLN A 16 5.11 12.37 -35.44
C GLN A 16 3.76 13.10 -35.41
N ARG A 17 3.75 14.41 -35.15
CA ARG A 17 2.55 15.26 -35.27
C ARG A 17 2.17 15.58 -36.73
N GLY A 18 3.01 15.25 -37.71
CA GLY A 18 2.82 15.70 -39.09
C GLY A 18 2.96 17.21 -39.28
N LEU A 19 3.57 17.93 -38.33
CA LEU A 19 3.67 19.39 -38.36
C LEU A 19 4.81 19.84 -39.28
N SER A 20 4.53 20.83 -40.11
CA SER A 20 5.51 21.56 -40.89
C SER A 20 6.27 22.58 -40.03
N LEU A 21 7.43 23.05 -40.50
CA LEU A 21 8.17 24.10 -39.81
C LEU A 21 7.40 25.44 -39.74
N SER A 22 6.47 25.68 -40.66
CA SER A 22 5.65 26.90 -40.70
C SER A 22 4.48 26.87 -39.73
N ASP A 23 4.08 25.71 -39.22
CA ASP A 23 2.89 25.58 -38.36
C ASP A 23 3.11 26.27 -37.00
N PHE A 24 4.37 26.37 -36.55
CA PHE A 24 4.76 27.04 -35.31
C PHE A 24 4.61 28.56 -35.37
N ASN A 25 4.33 29.15 -36.54
CA ASN A 25 4.00 30.57 -36.65
C ASN A 25 2.75 30.93 -35.82
N VAL A 26 1.83 29.98 -35.61
CA VAL A 26 0.61 30.15 -34.80
C VAL A 26 0.95 30.49 -33.34
N VAL A 27 2.09 29.99 -32.84
CA VAL A 27 2.60 30.30 -31.48
C VAL A 27 3.74 31.32 -31.51
N GLY A 28 3.85 32.09 -32.59
CA GLY A 28 4.82 33.19 -32.71
C GLY A 28 6.26 32.76 -32.96
N ILE A 29 6.50 31.51 -33.37
CA ILE A 29 7.85 30.98 -33.58
C ILE A 29 8.13 30.86 -35.08
N SER A 30 9.20 31.52 -35.54
CA SER A 30 9.53 31.54 -36.97
C SER A 30 10.01 30.18 -37.49
N ARG A 31 9.70 29.89 -38.77
CA ARG A 31 10.26 28.75 -39.51
C ARG A 31 11.78 28.63 -39.37
N GLN A 32 12.49 29.76 -39.41
CA GLN A 32 13.94 29.79 -39.33
C GLN A 32 14.43 29.32 -37.95
N ASN A 33 13.76 29.74 -36.86
CA ASN A 33 14.13 29.36 -35.50
C ASN A 33 14.01 27.84 -35.29
N ILE A 34 12.92 27.22 -35.78
CA ILE A 34 12.76 25.76 -35.71
C ILE A 34 13.82 25.06 -36.56
N ALA A 35 14.06 25.54 -37.79
CA ALA A 35 15.05 24.93 -38.69
C ALA A 35 16.48 24.98 -38.14
N THR A 36 16.89 26.09 -37.52
CA THR A 36 18.23 26.19 -36.91
C THR A 36 18.35 25.39 -35.62
N PHE A 37 17.27 25.23 -34.86
CA PHE A 37 17.24 24.35 -33.70
C PHE A 37 17.35 22.87 -34.08
N GLU A 38 16.53 22.39 -35.02
CA GLU A 38 16.53 20.99 -35.46
C GLU A 38 17.83 20.57 -36.16
N SER A 39 18.53 21.52 -36.79
CA SER A 39 19.87 21.29 -37.34
C SER A 39 20.99 21.43 -36.30
N ALA A 40 20.64 21.62 -35.02
CA ALA A 40 21.54 21.83 -33.89
C ALA A 40 22.51 23.01 -34.08
N LYS A 41 22.14 24.00 -34.91
CA LYS A 41 22.95 25.21 -35.19
C LYS A 41 22.80 26.27 -34.12
N SER A 42 21.62 26.38 -33.50
CA SER A 42 21.34 27.37 -32.44
C SER A 42 20.36 26.81 -31.43
N MET A 43 20.57 27.10 -30.15
CA MET A 43 19.58 26.82 -29.10
C MET A 43 18.47 27.87 -29.13
N ILE A 44 17.22 27.45 -28.95
CA ILE A 44 16.10 28.36 -28.72
C ILE A 44 15.98 28.67 -27.22
N LYS A 45 15.43 29.84 -26.88
CA LYS A 45 15.16 30.19 -25.48
C LYS A 45 14.18 29.19 -24.87
N ILE A 46 14.31 28.95 -23.56
CA ILE A 46 13.49 27.94 -22.87
C ILE A 46 11.98 28.22 -22.99
N ASP A 47 11.55 29.47 -22.80
CA ASP A 47 10.13 29.86 -22.98
C ASP A 47 9.61 29.58 -24.40
N THR A 48 10.48 29.75 -25.40
CA THR A 48 10.17 29.46 -26.81
C THR A 48 10.08 27.96 -27.06
N LEU A 49 10.97 27.17 -26.44
CA LEU A 49 10.92 25.71 -26.49
C LEU A 49 9.66 25.19 -25.81
N GLU A 50 9.33 25.69 -24.62
CA GLU A 50 8.11 25.34 -23.89
C GLU A 50 6.86 25.66 -24.71
N SER A 51 6.78 26.84 -25.30
CA SER A 51 5.66 27.22 -26.17
C SER A 51 5.52 26.29 -27.37
N ALA A 52 6.63 25.89 -27.99
CA ALA A 52 6.64 24.95 -29.10
C ALA A 52 6.22 23.52 -28.68
N LEU A 53 6.70 23.05 -27.53
CA LEU A 53 6.37 21.75 -26.98
C LEU A 53 4.89 21.70 -26.54
N GLN A 54 4.39 22.75 -25.91
CA GLN A 54 2.99 22.89 -25.54
C GLN A 54 2.08 22.91 -26.76
N PHE A 55 2.47 23.60 -27.84
CA PHE A 55 1.77 23.53 -29.13
C PHE A 55 1.72 22.10 -29.68
N MET A 56 2.81 21.34 -29.51
CA MET A 56 2.86 19.92 -29.82
C MET A 56 2.24 19.03 -28.73
N GLY A 57 1.56 19.58 -27.72
CA GLY A 57 0.92 18.87 -26.61
C GLY A 57 1.87 17.99 -25.79
N ILE A 58 3.15 18.37 -25.69
CA ILE A 58 4.18 17.68 -24.91
C ILE A 58 4.66 18.64 -23.81
N HIS A 59 4.73 18.17 -22.56
CA HIS A 59 5.34 18.92 -21.47
C HIS A 59 6.86 18.91 -21.57
N LEU A 60 7.51 19.97 -21.07
CA LEU A 60 8.97 20.09 -21.08
C LEU A 60 9.64 18.90 -20.38
N ASP A 61 9.12 18.46 -19.23
CA ASP A 61 9.68 17.32 -18.49
C ASP A 61 9.62 16.01 -19.28
N SER A 62 8.50 15.76 -19.98
CA SER A 62 8.36 14.60 -20.87
C SER A 62 9.35 14.69 -22.05
N PHE A 63 9.56 15.88 -22.60
CA PHE A 63 10.56 16.12 -23.64
C PHE A 63 11.98 15.82 -23.13
N LEU A 64 12.35 16.33 -21.97
CA LEU A 64 13.67 16.08 -21.37
C LEU A 64 13.89 14.59 -21.07
N THR A 65 12.84 13.90 -20.62
CA THR A 65 12.86 12.44 -20.40
C THR A 65 13.19 11.67 -21.68
N LEU A 66 12.64 12.08 -22.83
CA LEU A 66 12.96 11.51 -24.15
C LEU A 66 14.40 11.83 -24.58
N VAL A 67 14.85 13.06 -24.36
CA VAL A 67 16.22 13.50 -24.70
C VAL A 67 17.27 12.67 -23.95
N ASP A 68 17.00 12.40 -22.67
CA ASP A 68 17.89 11.65 -21.79
C ASP A 68 17.76 10.13 -21.98
N ASN A 69 16.74 9.65 -22.70
CA ASN A 69 16.40 8.24 -22.82
C ASN A 69 16.28 7.56 -21.44
N LYS A 70 15.65 8.25 -20.49
CA LYS A 70 15.44 7.71 -19.14
C LYS A 70 14.58 6.46 -19.22
N ALA A 71 14.98 5.42 -18.50
CA ALA A 71 14.21 4.19 -18.41
C ALA A 71 12.88 4.47 -17.72
N ILE A 72 11.78 4.42 -18.48
CA ILE A 72 10.42 4.50 -17.94
C ILE A 72 9.91 3.07 -17.77
N PHE A 73 9.25 2.81 -16.65
CA PHE A 73 8.58 1.54 -16.45
C PHE A 73 7.36 1.46 -17.39
N ARG A 74 7.57 0.88 -18.58
CA ARG A 74 6.60 0.82 -19.69
C ARG A 74 5.23 0.28 -19.31
N ARG A 75 5.17 -0.44 -18.19
CA ARG A 75 3.94 -1.02 -17.67
C ARG A 75 2.89 0.02 -17.28
N TYR A 76 3.28 1.21 -16.83
CA TYR A 76 2.34 2.29 -16.55
C TYR A 76 1.49 2.60 -17.80
N GLY A 77 2.16 2.96 -18.89
CA GLY A 77 1.50 3.16 -20.18
C GLY A 77 0.67 1.99 -20.64
N LYS A 78 1.22 0.77 -20.57
CA LYS A 78 0.53 -0.44 -21.02
C LYS A 78 -0.77 -0.70 -20.26
N VAL A 79 -0.75 -0.63 -18.93
CA VAL A 79 -1.96 -0.89 -18.12
C VAL A 79 -3.02 0.19 -18.38
N PHE A 80 -2.61 1.44 -18.56
CA PHE A 80 -3.53 2.52 -18.91
C PHE A 80 -4.16 2.27 -20.28
N HIS A 81 -3.37 1.89 -21.28
CA HIS A 81 -3.82 1.47 -22.60
C HIS A 81 -4.85 0.35 -22.54
N ASP A 82 -4.54 -0.72 -21.79
CA ASP A 82 -5.42 -1.88 -21.64
C ASP A 82 -6.79 -1.47 -21.06
N PHE A 83 -6.82 -0.57 -20.06
CA PHE A 83 -8.08 -0.02 -19.52
C PHE A 83 -8.82 0.88 -20.50
N ARG A 84 -8.09 1.71 -21.25
CA ARG A 84 -8.66 2.64 -22.24
C ARG A 84 -9.35 1.89 -23.37
N GLU A 85 -8.65 0.94 -23.98
CA GLU A 85 -9.20 0.11 -25.07
C GLU A 85 -10.38 -0.74 -24.59
N GLN A 86 -10.29 -1.34 -23.40
CA GLN A 86 -11.39 -2.13 -22.83
C GLN A 86 -12.68 -1.31 -22.65
N ARG A 87 -12.56 0.00 -22.48
CA ARG A 87 -13.68 0.94 -22.27
C ARG A 87 -14.01 1.74 -23.51
N GLU A 88 -13.40 1.41 -24.64
CA GLU A 88 -13.66 2.01 -25.95
C GLU A 88 -13.39 3.53 -26.01
N PHE A 89 -12.47 4.03 -25.16
CA PHE A 89 -12.03 5.42 -25.21
C PHE A 89 -11.00 5.61 -26.32
N LEU A 90 -11.17 6.64 -27.15
CA LEU A 90 -10.23 7.05 -28.18
C LEU A 90 -9.10 7.91 -27.60
N LEU A 91 -7.99 8.02 -28.33
CA LEU A 91 -6.89 8.91 -27.93
C LEU A 91 -7.34 10.38 -27.83
N THR A 92 -8.35 10.77 -28.62
CA THR A 92 -8.92 12.12 -28.67
C THR A 92 -9.74 12.49 -27.45
N ASP A 93 -10.20 11.51 -26.67
CA ASP A 93 -11.21 11.74 -25.64
C ASP A 93 -10.66 12.46 -24.41
N PHE A 94 -9.32 12.49 -24.24
CA PHE A 94 -8.64 13.07 -23.08
C PHE A 94 -8.13 14.51 -23.30
N GLN A 95 -8.49 15.14 -24.42
CA GLN A 95 -8.03 16.51 -24.72
C GLN A 95 -8.49 17.54 -23.68
N ASN A 96 -9.66 17.34 -23.09
CA ASN A 96 -10.25 18.19 -22.05
C ASN A 96 -9.45 18.21 -20.74
N ILE A 97 -8.69 17.15 -20.44
CA ILE A 97 -7.78 17.07 -19.28
C ILE A 97 -6.34 17.46 -19.64
N GLY A 98 -6.15 18.11 -20.78
CA GLY A 98 -4.84 18.56 -21.25
C GLY A 98 -3.96 17.44 -21.81
N LEU A 99 -4.50 16.24 -22.01
CA LEU A 99 -3.77 15.13 -22.58
C LEU A 99 -4.00 15.04 -24.09
N SER A 100 -2.94 15.30 -24.84
CA SER A 100 -2.99 15.24 -26.30
C SER A 100 -2.82 13.81 -26.83
N GLU A 101 -3.33 13.54 -28.04
CA GLU A 101 -3.23 12.21 -28.68
C GLU A 101 -1.78 11.68 -28.74
N LEU A 102 -0.83 12.53 -29.15
CA LEU A 102 0.59 12.15 -29.17
C LEU A 102 1.12 11.88 -27.76
N GLY A 103 0.77 12.74 -26.80
CA GLY A 103 1.20 12.55 -25.41
C GLY A 103 0.71 11.21 -24.85
N LEU A 104 -0.55 10.88 -25.10
CA LEU A 104 -1.15 9.62 -24.69
C LEU A 104 -0.51 8.42 -25.41
N SER A 105 -0.33 8.47 -26.74
CA SER A 105 0.35 7.41 -27.50
C SER A 105 1.77 7.15 -26.98
N LEU A 106 2.56 8.21 -26.77
CA LEU A 106 3.91 8.09 -26.25
C LEU A 106 3.94 7.52 -24.82
N PHE A 107 2.96 7.88 -23.99
CA PHE A 107 2.82 7.32 -22.65
C PHE A 107 2.49 5.83 -22.69
N GLU A 108 1.49 5.44 -23.48
CA GLU A 108 1.05 4.05 -23.63
C GLU A 108 2.15 3.14 -24.18
N GLU A 109 2.99 3.66 -25.08
CA GLU A 109 4.18 2.98 -25.58
C GLU A 109 5.34 2.93 -24.57
N GLY A 110 5.21 3.60 -23.42
CA GLY A 110 6.21 3.68 -22.37
C GLY A 110 7.43 4.53 -22.73
N LYS A 111 7.25 5.52 -23.61
CA LYS A 111 8.30 6.45 -24.07
C LYS A 111 8.35 7.73 -23.24
N ILE A 112 7.23 8.15 -22.65
CA ILE A 112 7.16 9.23 -21.68
C ILE A 112 6.44 8.79 -20.41
N MET A 113 6.64 9.51 -19.32
CA MET A 113 5.78 9.45 -18.14
C MET A 113 4.88 10.69 -18.16
N LEU A 114 3.60 10.50 -17.85
CA LEU A 114 2.67 11.59 -17.62
C LEU A 114 2.74 12.03 -16.15
N ASN A 115 2.38 13.28 -15.90
CA ASN A 115 2.20 13.75 -14.54
C ASN A 115 1.05 12.99 -13.87
N PHE A 116 1.17 12.78 -12.56
CA PHE A 116 0.23 11.94 -11.81
C PHE A 116 -1.20 12.47 -11.85
N ASP A 117 -1.40 13.80 -11.80
CA ASP A 117 -2.69 14.46 -11.91
C ASP A 117 -3.40 14.14 -13.24
N VAL A 118 -2.66 14.09 -14.34
CA VAL A 118 -3.19 13.72 -15.66
C VAL A 118 -3.56 12.24 -15.71
N ILE A 119 -2.75 11.37 -15.11
CA ILE A 119 -3.06 9.93 -15.01
C ILE A 119 -4.33 9.73 -14.19
N ASP A 120 -4.43 10.35 -13.01
CA ASP A 120 -5.60 10.24 -12.13
C ASP A 120 -6.87 10.78 -12.82
N ALA A 121 -6.80 11.94 -13.47
CA ALA A 121 -7.92 12.48 -14.25
C ALA A 121 -8.35 11.54 -15.39
N GLY A 122 -7.39 10.95 -16.12
CA GLY A 122 -7.68 9.98 -17.17
C GLY A 122 -8.35 8.71 -16.65
N LEU A 123 -7.87 8.18 -15.52
CA LEU A 123 -8.48 7.03 -14.84
C LEU A 123 -9.92 7.35 -14.39
N GLN A 124 -10.15 8.55 -13.83
CA GLN A 124 -11.48 8.99 -13.43
C GLN A 124 -12.45 9.11 -14.62
N MET A 125 -11.98 9.65 -15.77
CA MET A 125 -12.77 9.69 -17.01
C MET A 125 -13.19 8.29 -17.47
N MET A 126 -12.31 7.31 -17.32
CA MET A 126 -12.58 5.91 -17.64
C MET A 126 -13.35 5.17 -16.53
N HIS A 127 -13.73 5.84 -15.43
CA HIS A 127 -14.31 5.20 -14.25
C HIS A 127 -13.47 4.02 -13.72
N VAL A 128 -12.14 4.18 -13.75
CA VAL A 128 -11.17 3.24 -13.18
C VAL A 128 -10.67 3.85 -11.87
N PRO A 129 -10.94 3.23 -10.71
CA PRO A 129 -10.33 3.67 -9.47
C PRO A 129 -8.81 3.55 -9.54
N LEU A 130 -8.08 4.53 -8.96
CA LEU A 130 -6.62 4.50 -8.89
C LEU A 130 -6.09 3.19 -8.24
N SER A 131 -6.83 2.63 -7.29
CA SER A 131 -6.49 1.35 -6.65
C SER A 131 -6.48 0.17 -7.63
N GLU A 132 -7.42 0.12 -8.58
CA GLU A 132 -7.47 -0.93 -9.61
C GLU A 132 -6.33 -0.79 -10.61
N TYR A 133 -5.96 0.45 -10.93
CA TYR A 133 -4.79 0.71 -11.74
C TYR A 133 -3.51 0.25 -11.05
N SER A 134 -3.31 0.62 -9.78
CA SER A 134 -2.18 0.14 -8.97
C SER A 134 -2.14 -1.38 -8.86
N TYR A 135 -3.29 -2.02 -8.65
CA TYR A 135 -3.42 -3.48 -8.64
C TYR A 135 -2.95 -4.09 -9.96
N ALA A 136 -3.43 -3.59 -11.09
CA ALA A 136 -3.04 -4.10 -12.42
C ALA A 136 -1.56 -3.87 -12.74
N LEU A 137 -0.96 -2.77 -12.25
CA LEU A 137 0.49 -2.50 -12.36
C LEU A 137 1.37 -3.49 -11.62
N ASN A 138 0.84 -4.13 -10.58
CA ASN A 138 1.58 -5.08 -9.76
C ASN A 138 1.11 -6.54 -9.98
N PHE A 139 0.31 -6.83 -11.03
CA PHE A 139 -0.33 -8.15 -11.22
C PHE A 139 -1.13 -8.61 -9.99
N GLY A 140 -1.67 -7.66 -9.23
CA GLY A 140 -2.38 -7.90 -8.01
C GLY A 140 -1.52 -8.17 -6.78
N THR A 141 -0.21 -7.92 -6.84
CA THR A 141 0.65 -7.90 -5.64
C THR A 141 0.65 -6.51 -5.01
N GLU A 142 0.82 -6.44 -3.70
CA GLU A 142 1.07 -5.16 -3.04
C GLU A 142 2.51 -4.67 -3.36
N GLU A 143 2.87 -3.45 -2.96
CA GLU A 143 4.25 -2.96 -3.03
C GLU A 143 5.19 -3.87 -2.20
N ASN A 144 6.45 -4.01 -2.61
CA ASN A 144 7.43 -4.96 -2.02
C ASN A 144 7.44 -4.98 -0.48
N PHE A 145 7.31 -3.82 0.17
CA PHE A 145 7.30 -3.71 1.62
C PHE A 145 6.03 -4.27 2.27
N VAL A 146 4.86 -4.01 1.67
CA VAL A 146 3.58 -4.50 2.17
C VAL A 146 3.45 -6.01 1.95
N VAL A 147 4.02 -6.53 0.84
CA VAL A 147 4.10 -7.97 0.55
C VAL A 147 4.89 -8.70 1.62
N ILE A 148 6.04 -8.18 2.07
CA ILE A 148 6.83 -8.85 3.11
C ILE A 148 6.06 -8.94 4.43
N TYR A 149 5.33 -7.88 4.82
CA TYR A 149 4.46 -7.95 6.00
C TYR A 149 3.28 -8.90 5.82
N HIS A 150 2.72 -8.97 4.62
CA HIS A 150 1.66 -9.91 4.28
C HIS A 150 2.16 -11.36 4.43
N ASP A 151 3.30 -11.68 3.82
CA ASP A 151 3.97 -12.99 3.90
C ASP A 151 4.31 -13.36 5.33
N LEU A 152 4.88 -12.43 6.09
CA LEU A 152 5.22 -12.63 7.49
C LEU A 152 3.97 -12.93 8.34
N ASN A 153 2.89 -12.16 8.13
CA ASN A 153 1.63 -12.40 8.83
C ASN A 153 0.99 -13.74 8.46
N GLN A 154 1.02 -14.11 7.18
CA GLN A 154 0.54 -15.40 6.72
C GLN A 154 1.35 -16.55 7.32
N ALA A 155 2.68 -16.43 7.33
CA ALA A 155 3.57 -17.42 7.91
C ALA A 155 3.31 -17.59 9.41
N TYR A 156 3.17 -16.47 10.14
CA TYR A 156 2.79 -16.49 11.56
C TYR A 156 1.44 -17.19 11.79
N PHE A 157 0.44 -16.87 10.97
CA PHE A 157 -0.89 -17.47 11.06
C PHE A 157 -0.87 -18.98 10.81
N LYS A 158 -0.11 -19.43 9.80
CA LYS A 158 0.08 -20.85 9.44
C LYS A 158 1.08 -21.58 10.34
N ALA A 159 1.71 -20.89 11.29
CA ALA A 159 2.82 -21.41 12.10
C ALA A 159 3.99 -21.94 11.26
N ASP A 160 4.28 -21.30 10.13
CA ASP A 160 5.43 -21.59 9.26
C ASP A 160 6.67 -20.86 9.78
N TRP A 161 7.29 -21.44 10.80
CA TRP A 161 8.44 -20.85 11.49
C TRP A 161 9.69 -20.76 10.61
N ASP A 162 9.85 -21.67 9.65
CA ASP A 162 10.96 -21.66 8.71
C ASP A 162 10.88 -20.46 7.76
N LYS A 163 9.68 -20.16 7.24
CA LYS A 163 9.47 -18.95 6.43
C LYS A 163 9.71 -17.68 7.23
N ILE A 164 9.25 -17.61 8.49
CA ILE A 164 9.51 -16.45 9.37
C ILE A 164 11.01 -16.27 9.59
N LYS A 165 11.74 -17.36 9.85
CA LYS A 165 13.20 -17.33 10.00
C LYS A 165 13.88 -16.83 8.73
N SER A 166 13.47 -17.29 7.55
CA SER A 166 13.98 -16.79 6.28
C SER A 166 13.76 -15.28 6.11
N ILE A 167 12.56 -14.78 6.44
CA ILE A 167 12.24 -13.34 6.35
C ILE A 167 13.12 -12.53 7.32
N TYR A 168 13.32 -13.02 8.55
CA TYR A 168 14.20 -12.37 9.53
C TYR A 168 15.65 -12.27 9.03
N GLU A 169 16.19 -13.38 8.52
CA GLU A 169 17.57 -13.45 8.05
C GLU A 169 17.83 -12.51 6.85
N GLU A 170 16.84 -12.32 5.99
CA GLU A 170 16.92 -11.36 4.89
C GLU A 170 16.80 -9.91 5.39
N ALA A 171 15.78 -9.62 6.21
CA ALA A 171 15.47 -8.27 6.65
C ALA A 171 16.55 -7.66 7.57
N LYS A 172 17.23 -8.45 8.41
CA LYS A 172 18.20 -7.94 9.40
C LYS A 172 19.41 -7.24 8.79
N HIS A 173 19.68 -7.45 7.50
CA HIS A 173 20.82 -6.86 6.80
C HIS A 173 20.52 -5.50 6.15
N HIS A 174 19.26 -5.05 6.20
CA HIS A 174 18.83 -3.82 5.55
C HIS A 174 18.16 -2.87 6.54
N LYS A 175 18.71 -1.67 6.68
CA LYS A 175 18.19 -0.65 7.61
C LYS A 175 16.72 -0.31 7.36
N ASP A 176 16.32 -0.24 6.10
CA ASP A 176 14.94 0.08 5.70
C ASP A 176 13.93 -1.01 6.07
N TYR A 177 14.41 -2.23 6.37
CA TYR A 177 13.60 -3.38 6.77
C TYR A 177 13.73 -3.72 8.26
N GLN A 178 14.28 -2.82 9.07
CA GLN A 178 14.51 -3.05 10.50
C GLN A 178 13.22 -3.43 11.26
N MET A 179 12.10 -2.75 10.97
CA MET A 179 10.81 -3.07 11.59
C MET A 179 10.25 -4.43 11.17
N VAL A 180 10.55 -4.89 9.95
CA VAL A 180 10.23 -6.26 9.50
C VAL A 180 11.08 -7.25 10.28
N ALA A 181 12.39 -6.99 10.41
CA ALA A 181 13.29 -7.85 11.16
C ALA A 181 12.86 -7.99 12.63
N TYR A 182 12.50 -6.90 13.29
CA TYR A 182 11.97 -6.96 14.67
C TYR A 182 10.62 -7.68 14.75
N SER A 183 9.73 -7.49 13.76
CA SER A 183 8.46 -8.22 13.72
C SER A 183 8.66 -9.73 13.58
N ALA A 184 9.58 -10.15 12.70
CA ALA A 184 9.90 -11.56 12.49
C ALA A 184 10.63 -12.15 13.71
N LYS A 185 11.60 -11.42 14.27
CA LYS A 185 12.30 -11.82 15.49
C LYS A 185 11.33 -12.02 16.64
N ALA A 186 10.44 -11.06 16.90
CA ALA A 186 9.42 -11.15 17.96
C ALA A 186 8.56 -12.41 17.85
N CYS A 187 8.33 -12.92 16.62
CA CYS A 187 7.61 -14.18 16.42
C CYS A 187 8.41 -15.40 16.88
N LEU A 188 9.73 -15.39 16.71
CA LEU A 188 10.65 -16.50 16.97
C LEU A 188 11.17 -16.50 18.42
N GLU A 189 11.56 -15.32 18.93
CA GLU A 189 12.17 -15.14 20.24
C GLU A 189 11.88 -13.75 20.82
N PRO A 190 12.08 -13.55 22.14
CA PRO A 190 11.88 -12.24 22.73
C PRO A 190 12.84 -11.17 22.20
N LEU A 191 12.32 -9.95 21.99
CA LEU A 191 13.15 -8.77 21.73
C LEU A 191 13.93 -8.38 23.00
N ASN A 192 15.14 -7.85 22.83
CA ASN A 192 15.93 -7.28 23.92
C ASN A 192 15.51 -5.82 24.24
N GLU A 193 16.00 -5.27 25.34
CA GLU A 193 15.63 -3.91 25.81
C GLU A 193 15.92 -2.81 24.78
N PHE A 194 17.04 -2.91 24.07
CA PHE A 194 17.40 -1.96 23.01
C PHE A 194 16.40 -2.04 21.85
N GLU A 195 16.08 -3.25 21.39
CA GLU A 195 15.11 -3.48 20.31
C GLU A 195 13.70 -3.02 20.71
N ILE A 196 13.28 -3.26 21.96
CA ILE A 196 12.00 -2.77 22.49
C ILE A 196 11.97 -1.25 22.49
N THR A 197 13.07 -0.59 22.86
CA THR A 197 13.19 0.88 22.86
C THR A 197 13.07 1.43 21.45
N GLU A 198 13.77 0.85 20.48
CA GLU A 198 13.70 1.24 19.06
C GLU A 198 12.28 1.08 18.51
N VAL A 199 11.64 -0.07 18.75
CA VAL A 199 10.25 -0.33 18.33
C VAL A 199 9.28 0.67 18.96
N SER A 200 9.42 0.93 20.27
CA SER A 200 8.53 1.85 20.99
C SER A 200 8.71 3.28 20.46
N THR A 201 9.96 3.72 20.26
CA THR A 201 10.29 5.03 19.69
C THR A 201 9.69 5.18 18.29
N TYR A 202 9.80 4.14 17.46
CA TYR A 202 9.21 4.11 16.14
C TYR A 202 7.69 4.30 16.21
N PHE A 203 6.98 3.49 17.00
CA PHE A 203 5.51 3.58 17.10
C PHE A 203 5.02 4.90 17.70
N PHE A 204 5.74 5.48 18.68
CA PHE A 204 5.38 6.78 19.25
C PHE A 204 5.67 7.97 18.33
N GLY A 205 6.53 7.79 17.32
CA GLY A 205 6.82 8.81 16.31
C GLY A 205 5.84 8.84 15.15
N LEU A 206 4.85 7.93 15.10
CA LEU A 206 3.86 7.87 14.03
C LEU A 206 2.74 8.88 14.25
N GLU A 207 2.44 9.66 13.21
CA GLU A 207 1.25 10.51 13.16
C GLU A 207 0.07 9.75 12.55
N ASP A 208 0.32 9.07 11.41
CA ASP A 208 -0.66 8.27 10.68
C ASP A 208 -0.21 6.81 10.58
N TRP A 209 -1.06 5.89 11.02
CA TRP A 209 -0.78 4.45 10.94
C TRP A 209 -1.24 3.87 9.61
N THR A 210 -0.34 3.17 8.90
CA THR A 210 -0.71 2.41 7.70
C THR A 210 -0.96 0.93 8.04
N SER A 211 -1.37 0.14 7.05
CA SER A 211 -1.55 -1.29 7.23
C SER A 211 -0.26 -2.01 7.68
N SER A 212 0.91 -1.47 7.31
CA SER A 212 2.22 -2.04 7.65
C SER A 212 2.50 -1.92 9.15
N GLU A 213 2.30 -0.74 9.73
CA GLU A 213 2.55 -0.51 11.16
C GLU A 213 1.56 -1.27 12.03
N LEU A 214 0.28 -1.35 11.63
CA LEU A 214 -0.72 -2.18 12.32
C LEU A 214 -0.33 -3.67 12.30
N LYS A 215 0.10 -4.19 11.14
CA LYS A 215 0.60 -5.57 10.98
C LYS A 215 1.83 -5.83 11.86
N ALA A 216 2.77 -4.89 11.91
CA ALA A 216 3.95 -4.99 12.77
C ALA A 216 3.58 -5.01 14.26
N PHE A 217 2.71 -4.09 14.69
CA PHE A 217 2.26 -4.00 16.08
C PHE A 217 1.60 -5.30 16.55
N ILE A 218 0.74 -5.91 15.74
CA ILE A 218 0.08 -7.20 16.07
C ILE A 218 1.12 -8.30 16.38
N LEU A 219 2.25 -8.32 15.67
CA LEU A 219 3.29 -9.34 15.86
C LEU A 219 4.20 -9.03 17.06
N ILE A 220 4.47 -7.75 17.31
CA ILE A 220 5.45 -7.32 18.33
C ILE A 220 4.80 -7.08 19.71
N CYS A 221 3.51 -6.74 19.79
CA CYS A 221 2.92 -6.21 21.03
C CYS A 221 3.07 -7.12 22.25
N LYS A 222 3.20 -8.45 22.10
CA LYS A 222 3.47 -9.37 23.21
C LYS A 222 4.80 -9.10 23.93
N ASN A 223 5.77 -8.48 23.25
CA ASN A 223 7.09 -8.12 23.77
C ASN A 223 7.12 -6.76 24.46
N LEU A 224 6.10 -5.92 24.29
CA LEU A 224 6.06 -4.59 24.85
C LEU A 224 5.49 -4.59 26.27
N GLU A 225 5.89 -3.63 27.09
CA GLU A 225 5.32 -3.42 28.42
C GLU A 225 3.85 -3.02 28.36
N THR A 226 3.09 -3.30 29.42
CA THR A 226 1.65 -3.05 29.47
C THR A 226 1.31 -1.57 29.25
N ASP A 227 2.10 -0.65 29.82
CA ASP A 227 1.88 0.79 29.66
C ASP A 227 2.16 1.26 28.23
N THR A 228 3.22 0.74 27.60
CA THR A 228 3.52 0.99 26.19
C THR A 228 2.37 0.53 25.29
N ILE A 229 1.89 -0.71 25.48
CA ILE A 229 0.73 -1.23 24.74
C ILE A 229 -0.49 -0.33 24.92
N ARG A 230 -0.75 0.11 26.16
CA ARG A 230 -1.89 0.95 26.52
C ARG A 230 -1.87 2.30 25.82
N LEU A 231 -0.70 2.92 25.67
CA LEU A 231 -0.56 4.18 24.95
C LEU A 231 -0.75 3.98 23.45
N ILE A 232 -0.07 3.00 22.86
CA ILE A 232 -0.11 2.74 21.42
C ILE A 232 -1.53 2.35 20.96
N ILE A 233 -2.21 1.45 21.66
CA ILE A 233 -3.56 1.01 21.25
C ILE A 233 -4.59 2.14 21.36
N LYS A 234 -4.43 3.04 22.33
CA LYS A 234 -5.31 4.22 22.45
C LYS A 234 -5.12 5.19 21.30
N ASP A 235 -3.90 5.31 20.80
CA ASP A 235 -3.56 6.22 19.71
C ASP A 235 -4.28 5.82 18.41
N PHE A 236 -4.00 4.62 17.87
CA PHE A 236 -4.59 4.24 16.59
C PHE A 236 -6.10 3.89 16.67
N ILE A 237 -6.65 3.53 17.84
CA ILE A 237 -8.12 3.35 17.96
C ILE A 237 -8.87 4.70 17.93
N ARG A 238 -8.25 5.79 18.39
CA ARG A 238 -8.90 7.12 18.42
C ARG A 238 -9.05 7.75 17.04
N ASN A 239 -8.17 7.43 16.10
CA ASN A 239 -8.20 7.94 14.73
C ASN A 239 -9.22 7.21 13.83
N LYS A 240 -10.43 6.95 14.35
CA LYS A 240 -11.49 6.17 13.70
C LYS A 240 -11.81 6.62 12.26
N ILE A 241 -11.72 7.92 11.98
CA ILE A 241 -11.98 8.51 10.67
C ILE A 241 -11.05 7.97 9.57
N LEU A 242 -9.81 7.63 9.91
CA LEU A 242 -8.85 7.08 8.94
C LEU A 242 -9.22 5.66 8.47
N TYR A 243 -10.07 4.95 9.22
CA TYR A 243 -10.27 3.51 9.07
C TYR A 243 -11.70 3.09 8.74
N ASP A 244 -12.69 3.96 9.01
CA ASP A 244 -14.13 3.64 8.91
C ASP A 244 -14.60 3.16 7.52
N TYR A 245 -13.86 3.47 6.44
CA TYR A 245 -14.25 3.13 5.07
C TYR A 245 -13.32 2.13 4.37
N ARG A 246 -12.28 1.63 5.05
CA ARG A 246 -11.34 0.65 4.48
C ARG A 246 -11.41 -0.67 5.23
N ILE A 247 -12.15 -1.64 4.67
CA ILE A 247 -12.36 -2.99 5.24
C ILE A 247 -11.03 -3.64 5.69
N GLY A 248 -9.95 -3.46 4.93
CA GLY A 248 -8.62 -3.99 5.29
C GLY A 248 -8.07 -3.44 6.61
N TYR A 249 -8.24 -2.14 6.86
CA TYR A 249 -7.78 -1.50 8.11
C TYR A 249 -8.66 -1.89 9.29
N HIS A 250 -9.98 -1.91 9.07
CA HIS A 250 -10.96 -2.35 10.05
C HIS A 250 -10.61 -3.73 10.64
N ASN A 251 -10.35 -4.72 9.77
CA ASN A 251 -9.98 -6.06 10.19
C ASN A 251 -8.66 -6.10 11.00
N LEU A 252 -7.69 -5.26 10.64
CA LEU A 252 -6.43 -5.16 11.37
C LEU A 252 -6.61 -4.55 12.75
N ILE A 253 -7.47 -3.54 12.90
CA ILE A 253 -7.74 -2.89 14.19
C ILE A 253 -8.43 -3.86 15.15
N ILE A 254 -9.46 -4.58 14.69
CA ILE A 254 -10.10 -5.62 15.50
C ILE A 254 -9.08 -6.67 15.91
N ARG A 255 -8.26 -7.16 14.97
CA ARG A 255 -7.24 -8.17 15.26
C ARG A 255 -6.22 -7.66 16.28
N ALA A 256 -5.79 -6.39 16.19
CA ALA A 256 -4.92 -5.76 17.17
C ALA A 256 -5.57 -5.68 18.54
N ALA A 257 -6.83 -5.24 18.63
CA ALA A 257 -7.59 -5.17 19.87
C ALA A 257 -7.72 -6.54 20.53
N LEU A 258 -8.11 -7.57 19.77
CA LEU A 258 -8.22 -8.95 20.27
C LEU A 258 -6.88 -9.52 20.74
N THR A 259 -5.80 -9.26 19.98
CA THR A 259 -4.44 -9.70 20.35
C THR A 259 -3.98 -9.06 21.65
N VAL A 260 -4.18 -7.74 21.79
CA VAL A 260 -3.86 -7.01 23.01
C VAL A 260 -4.72 -7.48 24.18
N SER A 261 -6.03 -7.66 24.00
CA SER A 261 -6.89 -8.22 25.05
C SER A 261 -6.39 -9.58 25.53
N PHE A 262 -6.01 -10.47 24.62
CA PHE A 262 -5.44 -11.77 24.98
C PHE A 262 -4.13 -11.66 25.78
N ILE A 263 -3.24 -10.75 25.40
CA ILE A 263 -2.00 -10.47 26.14
C ILE A 263 -2.31 -9.93 27.54
N LEU A 264 -3.21 -8.96 27.65
CA LEU A 264 -3.57 -8.34 28.92
C LEU A 264 -4.24 -9.35 29.88
N ILE A 265 -5.09 -10.24 29.37
CA ILE A 265 -5.68 -11.33 30.16
C ILE A 265 -4.58 -12.22 30.75
N ASN A 266 -3.56 -12.57 29.96
CA ASN A 266 -2.41 -13.35 30.46
C ASN A 266 -1.54 -12.61 31.47
N ARG A 267 -1.59 -11.27 31.45
CA ARG A 267 -0.90 -10.39 32.41
C ARG A 267 -1.79 -10.00 33.60
N GLU A 268 -2.99 -10.58 33.71
CA GLU A 268 -3.97 -10.28 34.76
C GLU A 268 -4.47 -8.83 34.78
N GLU A 269 -4.32 -8.12 33.65
CA GLU A 269 -4.76 -6.74 33.43
C GLU A 269 -6.25 -6.68 33.01
N TYR A 270 -7.11 -7.30 33.83
CA TYR A 270 -8.50 -7.63 33.45
C TYR A 270 -9.37 -6.40 33.16
N GLU A 271 -9.27 -5.34 33.96
CA GLU A 271 -10.06 -4.11 33.75
C GLU A 271 -9.75 -3.46 32.40
N PHE A 272 -8.47 -3.43 32.03
CA PHE A 272 -8.07 -2.85 30.76
C PHE A 272 -8.43 -3.77 29.58
N ALA A 273 -8.28 -5.09 29.73
CA ALA A 273 -8.73 -6.06 28.74
C ALA A 273 -10.25 -5.95 28.47
N ARG A 274 -11.06 -5.82 29.53
CA ARG A 274 -12.53 -5.63 29.44
C ARG A 274 -12.88 -4.36 28.67
N LEU A 275 -12.20 -3.25 28.96
CA LEU A 275 -12.40 -1.99 28.25
C LEU A 275 -12.12 -2.12 26.75
N ILE A 276 -11.02 -2.77 26.38
CA ILE A 276 -10.66 -2.97 24.96
C ILE A 276 -11.68 -3.88 24.27
N LEU A 277 -12.11 -4.98 24.91
CA LEU A 277 -13.14 -5.86 24.34
C LEU A 277 -14.46 -5.12 24.11
N LYS A 278 -14.91 -4.32 25.08
CA LYS A 278 -16.11 -3.50 24.93
C LYS A 278 -15.99 -2.53 23.76
N ASN A 279 -14.85 -1.86 23.61
CA ASN A 279 -14.62 -0.93 22.49
C ASN A 279 -14.57 -1.69 21.15
N CYS A 280 -13.87 -2.83 21.10
CA CYS A 280 -13.77 -3.69 19.93
C CYS A 280 -15.14 -4.12 19.40
N GLN A 281 -16.07 -4.47 20.29
CA GLN A 281 -17.43 -4.86 19.90
C GLN A 281 -18.18 -3.75 19.15
N THR A 282 -17.89 -2.47 19.42
CA THR A 282 -18.54 -1.33 18.74
C THR A 282 -17.99 -1.08 17.34
N LEU A 283 -16.90 -1.76 16.95
CA LEU A 283 -16.32 -1.64 15.62
C LEU A 283 -17.02 -2.53 14.60
N PHE A 284 -17.62 -3.65 15.00
CA PHE A 284 -18.10 -4.66 14.04
C PHE A 284 -19.06 -4.12 12.97
N MET A 285 -18.77 -4.47 11.73
CA MET A 285 -19.61 -4.23 10.56
C MET A 285 -20.48 -5.44 10.22
N ASP A 286 -21.34 -5.27 9.22
CA ASP A 286 -22.07 -6.37 8.60
C ASP A 286 -21.08 -7.31 7.88
N ARG A 287 -21.28 -8.63 8.00
CA ARG A 287 -20.42 -9.68 7.42
C ARG A 287 -19.00 -9.77 8.00
N ASP A 288 -18.88 -9.52 9.30
CA ASP A 288 -17.65 -9.68 10.08
C ASP A 288 -17.58 -11.05 10.79
N GLU A 289 -17.89 -12.15 10.11
CA GLU A 289 -18.00 -13.47 10.76
C GLU A 289 -16.68 -13.90 11.43
N TYR A 290 -15.55 -13.76 10.73
CA TYR A 290 -14.23 -14.10 11.28
C TYR A 290 -13.91 -13.28 12.54
N ALA A 291 -14.14 -11.96 12.48
CA ALA A 291 -13.90 -11.05 13.59
C ALA A 291 -14.78 -11.36 14.80
N ARG A 292 -16.07 -11.62 14.58
CA ARG A 292 -17.04 -11.94 15.65
C ARG A 292 -16.74 -13.28 16.31
N ILE A 293 -16.41 -14.32 15.52
CA ILE A 293 -16.05 -15.63 16.08
C ILE A 293 -14.73 -15.52 16.86
N SER A 294 -13.74 -14.79 16.33
CA SER A 294 -12.48 -14.53 17.04
C SER A 294 -12.70 -13.77 18.35
N PHE A 295 -13.59 -12.78 18.34
CA PHE A 295 -13.99 -12.03 19.53
C PHE A 295 -14.64 -12.93 20.58
N ASN A 296 -15.57 -13.81 20.18
CA ASN A 296 -16.22 -14.75 21.10
C ASN A 296 -15.20 -15.67 21.76
N PHE A 297 -14.18 -16.13 21.01
CA PHE A 297 -13.11 -16.93 21.60
C PHE A 297 -12.31 -16.14 22.65
N VAL A 298 -11.88 -14.91 22.36
CA VAL A 298 -11.08 -14.10 23.29
C VAL A 298 -11.91 -13.68 24.51
N THR A 299 -13.18 -13.35 24.31
CA THR A 299 -14.12 -13.07 25.40
C THR A 299 -14.37 -14.32 26.25
N GLY A 300 -14.55 -15.50 25.64
CA GLY A 300 -14.60 -16.76 26.36
C GLY A 300 -13.32 -17.04 27.17
N TYR A 301 -12.15 -16.68 26.63
CA TYR A 301 -10.88 -16.75 27.37
C TYR A 301 -10.81 -15.80 28.56
N PHE A 302 -11.38 -14.60 28.44
CA PHE A 302 -11.54 -13.66 29.55
C PHE A 302 -12.39 -14.27 30.67
N TYR A 303 -13.59 -14.78 30.32
CA TYR A 303 -14.48 -15.46 31.27
C TYR A 303 -13.77 -16.62 31.96
N PHE A 304 -13.06 -17.46 31.19
CA PHE A 304 -12.30 -18.59 31.70
C PHE A 304 -11.26 -18.20 32.76
N LYS A 305 -10.55 -17.09 32.56
CA LYS A 305 -9.47 -16.64 33.45
C LYS A 305 -9.93 -15.81 34.64
N HIS A 306 -11.05 -15.10 34.54
CA HIS A 306 -11.40 -14.06 35.52
C HIS A 306 -12.79 -14.18 36.15
N GLU A 307 -13.79 -14.72 35.45
CA GLU A 307 -15.20 -14.62 35.89
C GLU A 307 -15.86 -15.99 36.03
N ASP A 308 -16.32 -16.59 34.92
CA ASP A 308 -17.02 -17.87 34.89
C ASP A 308 -16.24 -18.86 34.03
N LYS A 309 -15.59 -19.80 34.73
CA LYS A 309 -14.73 -20.80 34.12
C LYS A 309 -15.48 -21.69 33.13
N GLU A 310 -16.61 -22.26 33.53
CA GLU A 310 -17.34 -23.23 32.71
C GLU A 310 -17.95 -22.53 31.49
N HIS A 311 -18.57 -21.36 31.69
CA HIS A 311 -19.09 -20.56 30.59
C HIS A 311 -18.00 -20.16 29.59
N GLY A 312 -16.85 -19.68 30.08
CA GLY A 312 -15.73 -19.30 29.22
C GLY A 312 -15.20 -20.46 28.37
N LEU A 313 -15.11 -21.67 28.96
CA LEU A 313 -14.71 -22.87 28.23
C LEU A 313 -15.71 -23.27 27.15
N GLU A 314 -17.02 -23.12 27.41
CA GLU A 314 -18.06 -23.40 26.43
C GLU A 314 -17.98 -22.43 25.25
N GLU A 315 -17.88 -21.13 25.50
CA GLU A 315 -17.74 -20.09 24.48
C GLU A 315 -16.52 -20.32 23.57
N MET A 316 -15.36 -20.62 24.18
CA MET A 316 -14.14 -20.92 23.41
C MET A 316 -14.31 -22.16 22.51
N LYS A 317 -14.94 -23.24 23.01
CA LYS A 317 -15.20 -24.45 22.22
C LYS A 317 -16.19 -24.18 21.10
N GLN A 318 -17.22 -23.37 21.35
CA GLN A 318 -18.23 -23.01 20.36
C GLN A 318 -17.61 -22.17 19.23
N ALA A 319 -16.75 -21.21 19.55
CA ALA A 319 -16.00 -20.45 18.54
C ALA A 319 -15.13 -21.35 17.65
N ILE A 320 -14.37 -22.29 18.24
CA ILE A 320 -13.58 -23.28 17.49
C ILE A 320 -14.48 -24.14 16.58
N LYS A 321 -15.64 -24.57 17.09
CA LYS A 321 -16.59 -25.38 16.33
C LYS A 321 -17.14 -24.62 15.12
N LEU A 322 -17.41 -23.33 15.24
CA LEU A 322 -17.89 -22.50 14.13
C LEU A 322 -16.85 -22.44 12.99
N PHE A 323 -15.56 -22.21 13.29
CA PHE A 323 -14.52 -22.26 12.27
C PHE A 323 -14.44 -23.63 11.56
N LYS A 324 -14.59 -24.72 12.32
CA LYS A 324 -14.67 -26.07 11.74
C LYS A 324 -15.87 -26.23 10.79
N GLN A 325 -17.03 -25.71 11.17
CA GLN A 325 -18.27 -25.80 10.38
C GLN A 325 -18.20 -24.95 9.10
N LEU A 326 -17.52 -23.81 9.14
CA LEU A 326 -17.25 -22.97 7.97
C LEU A 326 -16.24 -23.61 7.00
N GLY A 327 -15.59 -24.71 7.38
CA GLY A 327 -14.54 -25.34 6.57
C GLY A 327 -13.20 -24.61 6.62
N ASP A 328 -13.03 -23.63 7.51
CA ASP A 328 -11.78 -22.90 7.69
C ASP A 328 -10.81 -23.72 8.56
N VAL A 329 -10.16 -24.69 7.91
CA VAL A 329 -9.25 -25.64 8.57
C VAL A 329 -8.06 -24.94 9.23
N GLN A 330 -7.55 -23.87 8.63
CA GLN A 330 -6.38 -23.16 9.14
C GLN A 330 -6.73 -22.40 10.42
N THR A 331 -7.81 -21.60 10.40
CA THR A 331 -8.27 -20.89 11.61
C THR A 331 -8.68 -21.88 12.70
N TYR A 332 -9.40 -22.94 12.34
CA TYR A 332 -9.75 -24.01 13.29
C TYR A 332 -8.53 -24.57 14.01
N ASN A 333 -7.48 -24.95 13.27
CA ASN A 333 -6.26 -25.50 13.85
C ASN A 333 -5.56 -24.47 14.74
N ARG A 334 -5.47 -23.21 14.31
CA ARG A 334 -4.86 -22.13 15.08
C ARG A 334 -5.53 -21.93 16.44
N PHE A 335 -6.85 -21.77 16.45
CA PHE A 335 -7.61 -21.54 17.68
C PHE A 335 -7.64 -22.79 18.58
N ARG A 336 -7.67 -23.99 17.98
CA ARG A 336 -7.52 -25.24 18.73
C ARG A 336 -6.17 -25.33 19.43
N SER A 337 -5.07 -24.97 18.76
CA SER A 337 -3.73 -24.96 19.36
C SER A 337 -3.65 -23.95 20.51
N LEU A 338 -4.21 -22.75 20.35
CA LEU A 338 -4.30 -21.75 21.43
C LEU A 338 -5.09 -22.31 22.62
N TYR A 339 -6.25 -22.92 22.39
CA TYR A 339 -7.03 -23.56 23.45
C TYR A 339 -6.20 -24.63 24.19
N GLN A 340 -5.50 -25.49 23.44
CA GLN A 340 -4.66 -26.53 24.04
C GLN A 340 -3.49 -25.97 24.85
N GLN A 341 -2.92 -24.84 24.44
CA GLN A 341 -1.77 -24.22 25.10
C GLN A 341 -2.15 -23.49 26.41
N TYR A 342 -3.32 -22.87 26.47
CA TYR A 342 -3.67 -21.92 27.55
C TYR A 342 -4.75 -22.42 28.53
N VAL A 343 -5.46 -23.49 28.17
CA VAL A 343 -6.58 -24.04 28.96
C VAL A 343 -6.27 -25.43 29.52
N LYS A 344 -5.67 -26.29 28.71
CA LYS A 344 -5.24 -27.64 29.13
C LYS A 344 -3.83 -27.56 29.69
#